data_AF-A0A814WIT2-F1
#
_entry.id   AF-A0A814WIT2-F1
#
_cell.length_a   1.000
_cell.length_b   1.000
_cell.length_c   1.000
_cell.angle_alpha   90.00
_cell.angle_beta   90.00
_cell.angle_gamma   90.00
#
_symmetry.space_group_name_H-M   'P 1'
#
loop_
_entity.id
_entity.type
_entity.pdbx_description
1 polymer ?
#
loop_
_entity_poly.entity_id
_entity_poly.type
_entity_poly.pdbx_seq_one_letter_code
_entity_poly.pdbx_strand_id
1 'polypeptide(L)'
;MNFLPMAIPEDIAKRLIRLHGNPFVWFTGQLLKYFLRPQPWLIEFIEKKSQAIDFQTPIVGIHVRRTDKIGTEAAFHNISEYMKYVEEYYVIYQYQNPDLKLTKRVYIATDEPSVFRDARSKYRDYVFYGNTTVAESANLNSRYGTESLKGILLDIHFLSQCDYLVCTFSSQICRVAYEAMQQRVVDGGWRVQPLDDVYYFGGQNPHHQRAVISHKAVWPNEFSFERGDIISTAGNHWDGFSRGSDNTNGQSGLYPSYKVEEIVNIAKMYAYPDIHIEDNDS
;
A
#
# COMPACT_ATOMS: atom_id res chain seq x y z
N MET A 1 25.64 4.21 -8.52
CA MET A 1 24.33 4.64 -7.99
C MET A 1 23.56 3.41 -7.52
N ASN A 2 24.06 2.68 -6.54
CA ASN A 2 23.56 1.32 -6.24
C ASN A 2 22.56 1.27 -5.09
N PHE A 3 22.20 2.42 -4.48
CA PHE A 3 21.36 2.47 -3.27
C PHE A 3 19.99 3.10 -3.50
N LEU A 4 19.55 3.20 -4.75
CA LEU A 4 18.22 3.70 -5.05
C LEU A 4 17.18 2.58 -4.84
N PRO A 5 15.95 2.95 -4.42
CA PRO A 5 14.78 2.08 -4.50
C PRO A 5 14.69 1.35 -5.85
N MET A 6 14.18 0.14 -5.98
CA MET A 6 13.69 -0.75 -4.92
C MET A 6 14.78 -1.72 -4.43
N ALA A 7 16.02 -1.24 -4.25
CA ALA A 7 17.11 -2.10 -3.76
C ALA A 7 17.08 -2.31 -2.24
N ILE A 8 17.37 -3.53 -1.79
CA ILE A 8 17.53 -3.90 -0.38
C ILE A 8 18.99 -4.24 -0.04
N PRO A 9 19.41 -4.17 1.25
CA PRO A 9 20.77 -4.52 1.66
C PRO A 9 21.11 -6.01 1.42
N GLU A 10 22.28 -6.27 0.84
CA GLU A 10 22.78 -7.60 0.49
C GLU A 10 22.87 -8.57 1.68
N ASP A 11 23.31 -8.07 2.83
CA ASP A 11 23.54 -8.85 4.06
C ASP A 11 22.25 -9.42 4.66
N ILE A 12 21.11 -8.74 4.47
CA ILE A 12 19.80 -9.21 4.96
C ILE A 12 18.90 -9.79 3.86
N ALA A 13 19.25 -9.60 2.58
CA ALA A 13 18.38 -9.91 1.44
C ALA A 13 17.85 -11.36 1.45
N LYS A 14 18.72 -12.34 1.67
CA LYS A 14 18.33 -13.76 1.70
C LYS A 14 17.29 -14.08 2.77
N ARG A 15 17.39 -13.45 3.95
CA ARG A 15 16.41 -13.63 5.04
C ARG A 15 15.11 -12.93 4.70
N LEU A 16 15.20 -11.71 4.18
CA LEU A 16 14.04 -10.88 3.91
C LEU A 16 13.17 -11.45 2.77
N ILE A 17 13.79 -11.91 1.68
CA ILE A 17 13.11 -12.57 0.56
C ILE A 17 12.37 -13.83 1.00
N ARG A 18 12.88 -14.53 2.04
CA ARG A 18 12.21 -15.72 2.58
C ARG A 18 11.00 -15.37 3.45
N LEU A 19 11.02 -14.23 4.14
CA LEU A 19 10.07 -13.90 5.19
C LEU A 19 8.98 -12.91 4.75
N HIS A 20 9.20 -12.15 3.68
CA HIS A 20 8.33 -11.04 3.30
C HIS A 20 8.00 -11.07 1.81
N GLY A 21 6.70 -11.00 1.47
CA GLY A 21 6.21 -11.03 0.09
C GLY A 21 6.59 -9.82 -0.75
N ASN A 22 6.98 -8.71 -0.11
CA ASN A 22 7.58 -7.54 -0.77
C ASN A 22 8.77 -6.99 0.06
N PRO A 23 10.00 -7.50 -0.16
CA PRO A 23 11.16 -7.16 0.66
C PRO A 23 11.49 -5.67 0.72
N PHE A 24 11.32 -4.95 -0.38
CA PHE A 24 11.68 -3.54 -0.42
C PHE A 24 10.75 -2.67 0.43
N VAL A 25 9.44 -2.95 0.43
CA VAL A 25 8.46 -2.23 1.27
C VAL A 25 8.74 -2.47 2.75
N TRP A 26 9.17 -3.68 3.14
CA TRP A 26 9.60 -3.93 4.51
C TRP A 26 10.81 -3.07 4.87
N PHE A 27 11.80 -2.97 3.98
CA PHE A 27 13.01 -2.20 4.20
C PHE A 27 12.70 -0.69 4.35
N THR A 28 11.86 -0.13 3.47
CA THR A 28 11.40 1.27 3.61
C THR A 28 10.56 1.47 4.87
N GLY A 29 9.75 0.49 5.25
CA GLY A 29 9.03 0.46 6.51
C GLY A 29 9.94 0.62 7.73
N GLN A 30 11.13 0.00 7.75
CA GLN A 30 12.11 0.19 8.84
C GLN A 30 12.67 1.62 8.88
N LEU A 31 12.91 2.25 7.73
CA LEU A 31 13.37 3.64 7.67
C LEU A 31 12.28 4.59 8.19
N LEU A 32 11.04 4.40 7.75
CA LEU A 32 9.89 5.16 8.24
C LEU A 32 9.68 5.01 9.75
N LYS A 33 9.91 3.81 10.30
CA LYS A 33 9.81 3.56 11.75
C LYS A 33 10.69 4.53 12.53
N TYR A 34 11.90 4.78 12.03
CA TYR A 34 12.84 5.68 12.67
C TYR A 34 12.48 7.15 12.46
N PHE A 35 12.10 7.53 11.23
CA PHE A 35 11.78 8.91 10.88
C PHE A 35 10.49 9.42 11.51
N LEU A 36 9.48 8.55 11.65
CA LEU A 36 8.15 8.90 12.14
C LEU A 36 7.98 8.67 13.65
N ARG A 37 9.08 8.57 14.42
CA ARG A 37 8.99 8.46 15.88
C ARG A 37 8.24 9.68 16.45
N PRO A 38 7.05 9.48 17.03
CA PRO A 38 6.21 10.59 17.43
C PRO A 38 6.78 11.29 18.67
N GLN A 39 6.57 12.60 18.74
CA GLN A 39 6.80 13.36 19.98
C GLN A 39 5.70 13.01 21.00
N PRO A 40 5.93 13.18 22.32
CA PRO A 40 4.96 12.81 23.34
C PRO A 40 3.54 13.38 23.12
N TRP A 41 3.44 14.65 22.72
CA TRP A 41 2.15 15.29 22.43
C TRP A 41 1.38 14.61 21.29
N LEU A 42 2.09 14.05 20.30
CA LEU A 42 1.48 13.37 19.16
C LEU A 42 0.98 11.98 19.55
N ILE A 43 1.71 11.29 20.46
CA ILE A 43 1.27 10.03 21.05
C ILE A 43 -0.06 10.24 21.78
N GLU A 44 -0.11 11.21 22.70
CA GLU A 44 -1.33 11.55 23.45
C GLU A 44 -2.48 11.93 22.51
N PHE A 45 -2.19 12.67 21.44
CA PHE A 45 -3.19 13.04 20.44
C PHE A 45 -3.75 11.81 19.71
N ILE A 46 -2.90 10.88 19.28
CA ILE A 46 -3.29 9.63 18.61
C ILE A 46 -4.11 8.76 19.55
N GLU A 47 -3.66 8.56 20.80
CA GLU A 47 -4.36 7.75 21.80
C GLU A 47 -5.76 8.29 22.10
N LYS A 48 -5.87 9.60 22.31
CA LYS A 48 -7.16 10.26 22.52
C LYS A 48 -8.11 10.06 21.34
N LYS A 49 -7.58 10.13 20.10
CA LYS A 49 -8.38 9.92 18.89
C LYS A 49 -8.77 8.46 18.72
N SER A 50 -7.89 7.52 19.04
CA SER A 50 -8.12 6.08 18.98
C SER A 50 -9.23 5.65 19.94
N GLN A 51 -9.20 6.17 21.18
CA GLN A 51 -10.24 5.95 22.18
C GLN A 51 -11.59 6.55 21.75
N ALA A 52 -11.57 7.75 21.16
CA ALA A 52 -12.80 8.42 20.74
C ALA A 52 -13.54 7.69 19.61
N ILE A 53 -12.84 6.93 18.78
CA ILE A 53 -13.42 6.12 17.70
C ILE A 53 -13.56 4.64 18.07
N ASP A 54 -13.13 4.24 19.28
CA ASP A 54 -13.08 2.84 19.72
C ASP A 54 -12.45 1.93 18.63
N PHE A 55 -11.22 2.28 18.23
CA PHE A 55 -10.53 1.61 17.13
C PHE A 55 -10.27 0.14 17.45
N GLN A 56 -10.92 -0.76 16.70
CA GLN A 56 -10.92 -2.20 16.94
C GLN A 56 -10.76 -2.98 15.64
N THR A 57 -10.07 -4.13 15.72
CA THR A 57 -9.96 -5.10 14.63
C THR A 57 -11.11 -6.12 14.68
N PRO A 58 -11.51 -6.74 13.55
CA PRO A 58 -11.01 -6.52 12.20
C PRO A 58 -11.50 -5.17 11.62
N ILE A 59 -10.58 -4.41 11.01
CA ILE A 59 -10.88 -3.14 10.35
C ILE A 59 -10.11 -2.99 9.04
N VAL A 60 -10.81 -2.55 7.99
CA VAL A 60 -10.21 -2.27 6.68
C VAL A 60 -10.02 -0.77 6.50
N GLY A 61 -8.85 -0.35 6.07
CA GLY A 61 -8.54 1.04 5.77
C GLY A 61 -8.81 1.35 4.31
N ILE A 62 -9.54 2.42 4.04
CA ILE A 62 -9.73 2.97 2.69
C ILE A 62 -9.12 4.37 2.63
N HIS A 63 -8.29 4.60 1.62
CA HIS A 63 -7.81 5.96 1.31
C HIS A 63 -8.37 6.41 -0.05
N VAL A 64 -9.32 7.36 -0.02
CA VAL A 64 -9.94 7.94 -1.22
C VAL A 64 -9.39 9.33 -1.46
N ARG A 65 -8.60 9.48 -2.52
CA ARG A 65 -8.01 10.75 -2.96
C ARG A 65 -8.76 11.29 -4.17
N ARG A 66 -9.35 12.49 -4.07
CA ARG A 66 -10.10 13.11 -5.18
C ARG A 66 -9.55 14.47 -5.60
N THR A 67 -9.58 15.45 -4.68
CA THR A 67 -9.66 16.90 -4.99
C THR A 67 -8.73 17.40 -6.13
N ASP A 68 -7.42 17.39 -5.93
CA ASP A 68 -6.41 17.96 -6.84
C ASP A 68 -5.79 16.97 -7.83
N LYS A 69 -6.18 15.70 -7.74
CA LYS A 69 -5.50 14.60 -8.46
C LYS A 69 -6.32 14.03 -9.62
N ILE A 70 -7.64 14.26 -9.63
CA ILE A 70 -8.51 13.82 -10.72
C ILE A 70 -8.17 14.58 -11.99
N GLY A 71 -7.72 13.86 -13.03
CA GLY A 71 -7.46 14.42 -14.36
C GLY A 71 -6.02 14.90 -14.60
N THR A 72 -5.15 14.87 -13.59
CA THR A 72 -3.71 15.17 -13.73
C THR A 72 -2.84 13.96 -13.42
N GLU A 73 -3.10 13.28 -12.30
CA GLU A 73 -2.23 12.22 -11.77
C GLU A 73 -2.97 10.91 -11.44
N ALA A 74 -4.30 10.95 -11.27
CA ALA A 74 -5.11 9.76 -10.99
C ALA A 74 -6.52 9.86 -11.60
N ALA A 75 -7.17 8.70 -11.77
CA ALA A 75 -8.57 8.60 -12.18
C ALA A 75 -9.52 8.84 -10.99
N PHE A 76 -10.75 9.27 -11.28
CA PHE A 76 -11.82 9.25 -10.30
C PHE A 76 -12.28 7.81 -10.07
N HIS A 77 -12.27 7.35 -8.82
CA HIS A 77 -12.81 6.06 -8.41
C HIS A 77 -14.05 6.24 -7.53
N ASN A 78 -15.12 5.51 -7.84
CA ASN A 78 -16.32 5.51 -7.01
C ASN A 78 -16.06 4.76 -5.70
N ILE A 79 -16.70 5.15 -4.60
CA ILE A 79 -16.58 4.43 -3.32
C ILE A 79 -16.92 2.93 -3.46
N SER A 80 -17.81 2.60 -4.39
CA SER A 80 -18.19 1.21 -4.66
C SER A 80 -17.05 0.34 -5.19
N GLU A 81 -16.06 0.91 -5.88
CA GLU A 81 -14.87 0.17 -6.32
C GLU A 81 -13.98 -0.23 -5.14
N TYR A 82 -13.80 0.67 -4.17
CA TYR A 82 -13.08 0.36 -2.93
C TYR A 82 -13.85 -0.68 -2.10
N MET A 83 -15.16 -0.48 -1.94
CA MET A 83 -15.99 -1.34 -1.09
C MET A 83 -16.14 -2.76 -1.63
N LYS A 84 -15.95 -2.99 -2.95
CA LYS A 84 -15.85 -4.34 -3.51
C LYS A 84 -14.78 -5.16 -2.79
N TYR A 85 -13.55 -4.64 -2.72
CA TYR A 85 -12.42 -5.33 -2.12
C TYR A 85 -12.49 -5.38 -0.59
N VAL A 86 -13.15 -4.39 0.03
CA VAL A 86 -13.47 -4.44 1.47
C VAL A 86 -14.42 -5.60 1.78
N GLU A 87 -15.48 -5.79 0.98
CA GLU A 87 -16.41 -6.91 1.17
C GLU A 87 -15.70 -8.24 0.92
N GLU A 88 -14.86 -8.36 -0.11
CA GLU A 88 -14.06 -9.57 -0.37
C GLU A 88 -13.18 -9.93 0.83
N TYR A 89 -12.49 -8.95 1.44
CA TYR A 89 -11.73 -9.16 2.68
C TYR A 89 -12.62 -9.72 3.80
N TYR A 90 -13.79 -9.11 4.04
CA TYR A 90 -14.67 -9.54 5.13
C TYR A 90 -15.30 -10.90 4.89
N VAL A 91 -15.61 -11.25 3.64
CA VAL A 91 -16.07 -12.60 3.27
C VAL A 91 -15.00 -13.64 3.61
N ILE A 92 -13.73 -13.39 3.24
CA ILE A 92 -12.62 -14.28 3.57
C ILE A 92 -12.41 -14.35 5.08
N TYR A 93 -12.46 -13.21 5.78
CA TYR A 93 -12.29 -13.14 7.22
C TYR A 93 -13.37 -13.95 7.96
N GLN A 94 -14.64 -13.81 7.58
CA GLN A 94 -15.74 -14.56 8.18
C GLN A 94 -15.61 -16.06 7.88
N TYR A 95 -15.18 -16.44 6.67
CA TYR A 95 -14.92 -17.83 6.31
C TYR A 95 -13.82 -18.45 7.18
N GLN A 96 -12.76 -17.70 7.48
CA GLN A 96 -11.68 -18.12 8.37
C GLN A 96 -12.08 -18.12 9.86
N ASN A 97 -13.14 -17.40 10.22
CA ASN A 97 -13.59 -17.22 11.60
C ASN A 97 -15.13 -17.40 11.72
N PRO A 98 -15.67 -18.60 11.43
CA PRO A 98 -17.12 -18.80 11.27
C PRO A 98 -17.94 -18.50 12.53
N ASP A 99 -17.36 -18.67 13.71
CA ASP A 99 -18.05 -18.49 14.99
C ASP A 99 -18.00 -17.05 15.53
N LEU A 100 -17.20 -16.17 14.91
CA LEU A 100 -17.09 -14.78 15.35
C LEU A 100 -18.28 -13.96 14.86
N LYS A 101 -18.96 -13.28 15.78
CA LYS A 101 -19.93 -12.23 15.44
C LYS A 101 -19.19 -11.03 14.87
N LEU A 102 -19.23 -10.89 13.55
CA LEU A 102 -18.49 -9.87 12.83
C LEU A 102 -19.22 -8.52 12.81
N THR A 103 -18.48 -7.47 13.20
CA THR A 103 -18.82 -6.08 12.88
C THR A 103 -17.88 -5.60 11.79
N LYS A 104 -18.41 -5.26 10.61
CA LYS A 104 -17.62 -4.79 9.48
C LYS A 104 -17.26 -3.31 9.66
N ARG A 105 -15.99 -3.04 9.95
CA ARG A 105 -15.46 -1.71 10.29
C ARG A 105 -14.60 -1.17 9.16
N VAL A 106 -14.76 0.09 8.81
CA VAL A 106 -13.94 0.73 7.78
C VAL A 106 -13.42 2.06 8.29
N TYR A 107 -12.10 2.24 8.26
CA TYR A 107 -11.48 3.55 8.45
C TYR A 107 -11.36 4.24 7.10
N ILE A 108 -12.00 5.40 6.93
CA ILE A 108 -11.90 6.20 5.71
C ILE A 108 -10.99 7.41 5.97
N ALA A 109 -9.89 7.46 5.22
CA ALA A 109 -9.09 8.66 5.02
C ALA A 109 -9.44 9.27 3.67
N THR A 110 -9.85 10.53 3.65
CA THR A 110 -10.22 11.20 2.39
C THR A 110 -10.12 12.70 2.51
N ASP A 111 -9.84 13.35 1.38
CA ASP A 111 -9.89 14.79 1.20
C ASP A 111 -11.25 15.29 0.69
N GLU A 112 -12.25 14.41 0.55
CA GLU A 112 -13.56 14.73 -0.01
C GLU A 112 -14.71 14.29 0.94
N PRO A 113 -15.37 15.24 1.63
CA PRO A 113 -16.41 14.94 2.61
C PRO A 113 -17.58 14.11 2.07
N SER A 114 -17.91 14.22 0.79
CA SER A 114 -19.02 13.45 0.19
C SER A 114 -18.82 11.94 0.26
N VAL A 115 -17.58 11.44 0.34
CA VAL A 115 -17.27 10.01 0.45
C VAL A 115 -17.94 9.37 1.68
N PHE A 116 -17.94 10.04 2.83
CA PHE A 116 -18.60 9.52 4.04
C PHE A 116 -20.11 9.42 3.87
N ARG A 117 -20.72 10.38 3.18
CA ARG A 117 -22.16 10.38 2.90
C ARG A 117 -22.54 9.23 1.98
N ASP A 118 -21.75 9.01 0.93
CA ASP A 118 -21.97 7.92 -0.02
C ASP A 118 -21.77 6.55 0.66
N ALA A 119 -20.71 6.40 1.46
CA ALA A 119 -20.43 5.17 2.19
C ALA A 119 -21.58 4.80 3.14
N ARG A 120 -21.99 5.74 4.02
CA ARG A 120 -23.07 5.49 5.00
C ARG A 120 -24.43 5.28 4.37
N SER A 121 -24.71 5.91 3.22
CA SER A 121 -26.00 5.74 2.55
C SER A 121 -26.12 4.39 1.83
N LYS A 122 -25.04 3.92 1.19
CA LYS A 122 -25.02 2.69 0.38
C LYS A 122 -24.71 1.42 1.20
N TYR A 123 -23.91 1.51 2.26
CA TYR A 123 -23.39 0.36 3.02
C TYR A 123 -23.82 0.43 4.48
N ARG A 124 -25.09 0.14 4.76
CA ARG A 124 -25.69 0.35 6.10
C ARG A 124 -25.30 -0.69 7.15
N ASP A 125 -24.75 -1.82 6.71
CA ASP A 125 -24.25 -2.92 7.51
C ASP A 125 -22.77 -2.73 7.94
N TYR A 126 -22.17 -1.60 7.57
CA TYR A 126 -20.81 -1.22 7.91
C TYR A 126 -20.76 -0.07 8.94
N VAL A 127 -19.74 -0.08 9.78
CA VAL A 127 -19.39 1.02 10.68
C VAL A 127 -18.21 1.79 10.08
N PHE A 128 -18.43 3.08 9.78
CA PHE A 128 -17.41 3.93 9.16
C PHE A 128 -16.80 4.91 10.16
N TYR A 129 -15.49 4.81 10.33
CA TYR A 129 -14.64 5.71 11.10
C TYR A 129 -13.83 6.62 10.19
N GLY A 130 -13.32 7.72 10.73
CA GLY A 130 -12.40 8.61 10.04
C GLY A 130 -12.58 10.06 10.49
N ASN A 131 -11.66 10.91 10.05
CA ASN A 131 -11.62 12.29 10.48
C ASN A 131 -12.45 13.20 9.56
N THR A 132 -13.75 13.31 9.83
CA THR A 132 -14.65 14.17 9.01
C THR A 132 -14.24 15.64 9.03
N THR A 133 -13.61 16.11 10.11
CA THR A 133 -13.09 17.48 10.23
C THR A 133 -11.87 17.72 9.33
N VAL A 134 -11.05 16.70 9.06
CA VAL A 134 -9.93 16.79 8.08
C VAL A 134 -10.45 16.83 6.65
N ALA A 135 -11.46 16.02 6.31
CA ALA A 135 -12.09 16.09 5.00
C ALA A 135 -12.67 17.50 4.73
N GLU A 136 -13.25 18.16 5.73
CA GLU A 136 -13.78 19.53 5.63
C GLU A 136 -12.68 20.62 5.59
N SER A 137 -11.53 20.38 6.20
CA SER A 137 -10.38 21.32 6.25
C SER A 137 -9.29 21.06 5.20
N ALA A 138 -9.42 20.00 4.39
CA ALA A 138 -8.53 19.64 3.27
C ALA A 138 -8.64 20.59 2.06
N ASN A 139 -9.36 21.69 2.20
CA ASN A 139 -9.46 22.76 1.21
C ASN A 139 -8.06 23.31 0.86
N LEU A 140 -7.80 23.60 -0.41
CA LEU A 140 -6.46 23.98 -0.93
C LEU A 140 -5.80 25.13 -0.15
N ASN A 141 -6.62 26.04 0.41
CA ASN A 141 -6.16 27.23 1.13
C ASN A 141 -5.69 26.96 2.58
N SER A 142 -6.02 25.81 3.18
CA SER A 142 -5.63 25.43 4.56
C SER A 142 -4.68 24.23 4.62
N ARG A 143 -4.31 23.67 3.46
CA ARG A 143 -3.51 22.43 3.33
C ARG A 143 -2.14 22.49 4.03
N TYR A 144 -1.52 23.67 4.12
CA TYR A 144 -0.18 23.86 4.71
C TYR A 144 -0.18 24.25 6.19
N GLY A 145 -1.33 24.13 6.89
CA GLY A 145 -1.44 24.42 8.32
C GLY A 145 -1.08 23.23 9.23
N THR A 146 -0.72 23.52 10.48
CA THR A 146 -0.39 22.52 11.51
C THR A 146 -1.51 21.50 11.75
N GLU A 147 -2.78 21.93 11.68
CA GLU A 147 -3.92 21.02 11.87
C GLU A 147 -4.12 20.06 10.68
N SER A 148 -3.81 20.51 9.46
CA SER A 148 -3.79 19.64 8.27
C SER A 148 -2.70 18.57 8.39
N LEU A 149 -1.49 18.96 8.83
CA LEU A 149 -0.40 18.01 9.08
C LEU A 149 -0.78 16.97 10.16
N LYS A 150 -1.35 17.42 11.29
CA LYS A 150 -1.85 16.50 12.33
C LYS A 150 -2.90 15.54 11.77
N GLY A 151 -3.80 16.03 10.93
CA GLY A 151 -4.81 15.23 10.23
C GLY A 151 -4.21 14.13 9.37
N ILE A 152 -3.25 14.49 8.51
CA ILE A 152 -2.56 13.53 7.63
C ILE A 152 -1.78 12.50 8.42
N LEU A 153 -1.04 12.91 9.46
CA LEU A 153 -0.30 11.98 10.32
C LEU A 153 -1.24 11.00 11.03
N LEU A 154 -2.40 11.48 11.47
CA LEU A 154 -3.44 10.64 12.08
C LEU A 154 -4.03 9.64 11.07
N ASP A 155 -4.32 10.08 9.85
CA ASP A 155 -4.82 9.21 8.79
C ASP A 155 -3.80 8.14 8.41
N ILE A 156 -2.52 8.50 8.21
CA ILE A 156 -1.44 7.54 7.94
C ILE A 156 -1.34 6.53 9.09
N HIS A 157 -1.39 7.00 10.34
CA HIS A 157 -1.37 6.13 11.51
C HIS A 157 -2.50 5.11 11.46
N PHE A 158 -3.76 5.55 11.42
CA PHE A 158 -4.90 4.61 11.46
C PHE A 158 -4.97 3.70 10.23
N LEU A 159 -4.64 4.21 9.03
CA LEU A 159 -4.51 3.36 7.84
C LEU A 159 -3.45 2.27 8.05
N SER A 160 -2.26 2.60 8.56
CA SER A 160 -1.21 1.62 8.84
C SER A 160 -1.59 0.58 9.91
N GLN A 161 -2.51 0.94 10.83
CA GLN A 161 -3.02 0.05 11.86
C GLN A 161 -4.17 -0.86 11.38
N CYS A 162 -4.74 -0.61 10.21
CA CYS A 162 -5.78 -1.46 9.65
C CYS A 162 -5.25 -2.85 9.29
N ASP A 163 -6.14 -3.84 9.20
CA ASP A 163 -5.78 -5.22 8.89
C ASP A 163 -5.57 -5.48 7.40
N TYR A 164 -6.19 -4.62 6.58
CA TYR A 164 -6.10 -4.59 5.13
C TYR A 164 -6.28 -3.16 4.63
N LEU A 165 -5.68 -2.82 3.48
CA LEU A 165 -5.80 -1.52 2.84
C LEU A 165 -6.44 -1.64 1.46
N VAL A 166 -7.35 -0.71 1.13
CA VAL A 166 -7.85 -0.52 -0.24
C VAL A 166 -7.66 0.94 -0.63
N CYS A 167 -6.89 1.21 -1.66
CA CYS A 167 -6.51 2.59 -1.98
C CYS A 167 -6.06 2.78 -3.43
N THR A 168 -5.57 3.97 -3.75
CA THR A 168 -4.79 4.23 -4.95
C THR A 168 -3.31 4.39 -4.61
N PHE A 169 -2.45 3.60 -5.25
CA PHE A 169 -1.00 3.71 -5.08
C PHE A 169 -0.40 4.87 -5.85
N SER A 170 -1.13 5.56 -6.73
CA SER A 170 -0.75 6.91 -7.18
C SER A 170 -0.66 7.93 -6.03
N SER A 171 -1.32 7.66 -4.90
CA SER A 171 -1.24 8.48 -3.69
C SER A 171 -0.07 8.08 -2.78
N GLN A 172 0.84 9.02 -2.55
CA GLN A 172 1.93 8.87 -1.58
C GLN A 172 1.41 8.54 -0.17
N ILE A 173 0.27 9.11 0.23
CA ILE A 173 -0.32 8.84 1.55
C ILE A 173 -0.63 7.35 1.73
N CYS A 174 -1.18 6.70 0.70
CA CYS A 174 -1.43 5.27 0.80
C CYS A 174 -0.12 4.47 0.84
N ARG A 175 0.85 4.82 0.00
CA ARG A 175 2.14 4.13 -0.02
C ARG A 175 2.85 4.22 1.34
N VAL A 176 2.87 5.40 1.96
CA VAL A 176 3.45 5.58 3.30
C VAL A 176 2.68 4.79 4.37
N ALA A 177 1.34 4.78 4.32
CA ALA A 177 0.56 3.96 5.25
C ALA A 177 0.82 2.46 5.09
N TYR A 178 0.97 1.99 3.84
CA TYR A 178 1.32 0.61 3.52
C TYR A 178 2.75 0.26 3.94
N GLU A 179 3.73 1.15 3.75
CA GLU A 179 5.10 0.97 4.24
C GLU A 179 5.15 0.91 5.77
N ALA A 180 4.41 1.81 6.45
CA ALA A 180 4.30 1.82 7.91
C ALA A 180 3.61 0.56 8.46
N MET A 181 2.63 -0.01 7.74
CA MET A 181 1.95 -1.25 8.13
C MET A 181 2.92 -2.43 8.30
N GLN A 182 4.01 -2.47 7.51
CA GLN A 182 4.96 -3.58 7.55
C GLN A 182 5.69 -3.72 8.89
N GLN A 183 5.60 -2.72 9.76
CA GLN A 183 6.19 -2.75 11.11
C GLN A 183 5.35 -3.56 12.10
N ARG A 184 4.06 -3.77 11.82
CA ARG A 184 3.09 -4.39 12.74
C ARG A 184 2.91 -5.89 12.49
N VAL A 185 3.24 -6.37 11.30
CA VAL A 185 3.00 -7.73 10.84
C VAL A 185 4.27 -8.34 10.29
N VAL A 186 4.43 -9.66 10.40
CA VAL A 186 5.63 -10.37 9.91
C VAL A 186 5.75 -10.25 8.39
N ASP A 187 4.64 -10.47 7.68
CA ASP A 187 4.52 -10.28 6.24
C ASP A 187 3.21 -9.56 5.92
N GLY A 188 3.32 -8.29 5.56
CA GLY A 188 2.19 -7.45 5.15
C GLY A 188 2.13 -7.24 3.64
N GLY A 189 2.97 -7.94 2.85
CA GLY A 189 3.11 -7.71 1.42
C GLY A 189 1.82 -7.86 0.60
N TRP A 190 0.88 -8.66 1.11
CA TRP A 190 -0.41 -8.95 0.48
C TRP A 190 -1.58 -8.17 1.08
N ARG A 191 -1.36 -7.39 2.16
CA ARG A 191 -2.42 -6.73 2.95
C ARG A 191 -2.94 -5.43 2.32
N VAL A 192 -2.88 -5.32 1.00
CA VAL A 192 -3.28 -4.14 0.25
C VAL A 192 -3.87 -4.53 -1.10
N GLN A 193 -4.91 -3.83 -1.49
CA GLN A 193 -5.47 -3.84 -2.84
C GLN A 193 -5.43 -2.41 -3.40
N PRO A 194 -4.46 -2.08 -4.26
CA PRO A 194 -4.50 -0.83 -5.01
C PRO A 194 -5.54 -0.91 -6.14
N LEU A 195 -6.14 0.23 -6.49
CA LEU A 195 -7.09 0.37 -7.59
C LEU A 195 -6.45 0.82 -8.91
N ASP A 196 -5.19 1.27 -8.86
CA ASP A 196 -4.45 1.82 -9.98
C ASP A 196 -3.04 1.23 -10.07
N ASP A 197 -2.02 1.95 -9.61
CA ASP A 197 -0.62 1.59 -9.74
C ASP A 197 -0.28 0.35 -8.91
N VAL A 198 0.76 -0.38 -9.34
CA VAL A 198 1.51 -1.26 -8.43
C VAL A 198 2.29 -0.42 -7.42
N TYR A 199 2.81 -1.03 -6.36
CA TYR A 199 3.67 -0.29 -5.43
C TYR A 199 4.89 0.24 -6.19
N TYR A 200 5.22 1.51 -5.96
CA TYR A 200 6.42 2.14 -6.49
C TYR A 200 6.95 3.22 -5.54
N PHE A 201 8.22 3.54 -5.70
CA PHE A 201 8.91 4.63 -5.04
C PHE A 201 9.39 5.65 -6.09
N GLY A 202 9.09 6.94 -5.89
CA GLY A 202 9.46 7.98 -6.84
C GLY A 202 10.98 8.08 -6.99
N GLY A 203 11.49 7.97 -8.23
CA GLY A 203 12.93 7.95 -8.50
C GLY A 203 13.61 6.58 -8.32
N GLN A 204 12.82 5.50 -8.24
CA GLN A 204 13.35 4.14 -8.22
C GLN A 204 14.10 3.77 -9.52
N ASN A 205 15.03 2.83 -9.38
CA ASN A 205 15.54 1.99 -10.45
C ASN A 205 14.39 1.25 -11.16
N PRO A 206 14.60 0.83 -12.42
CA PRO A 206 13.64 0.02 -13.16
C PRO A 206 13.11 -1.16 -12.35
N HIS A 207 11.78 -1.35 -12.40
CA HIS A 207 11.10 -2.49 -11.79
C HIS A 207 11.09 -3.64 -12.79
N HIS A 208 11.93 -4.64 -12.55
CA HIS A 208 12.05 -5.80 -13.41
C HIS A 208 11.39 -7.03 -12.83
N GLN A 209 10.80 -7.82 -13.72
CA GLN A 209 10.32 -9.16 -13.48
C GLN A 209 11.04 -10.15 -14.40
N ARG A 210 11.07 -11.43 -14.04
CA ARG A 210 11.58 -12.51 -14.89
C ARG A 210 10.43 -13.39 -15.35
N ALA A 211 10.36 -13.68 -16.64
CA ALA A 211 9.43 -14.66 -17.17
C ALA A 211 9.78 -16.07 -16.65
N VAL A 212 8.83 -16.73 -15.99
CA VAL A 212 8.97 -18.11 -15.52
C VAL A 212 8.24 -19.12 -16.42
N ILE A 213 7.30 -18.63 -17.24
CA ILE A 213 6.54 -19.41 -18.23
C ILE A 213 6.49 -18.61 -19.54
N SER A 214 6.88 -19.21 -20.66
CA SER A 214 6.79 -18.55 -21.97
C SER A 214 5.35 -18.16 -22.32
N HIS A 215 5.20 -17.09 -23.11
CA HIS A 215 3.92 -16.63 -23.60
C HIS A 215 4.02 -16.26 -25.07
N LYS A 216 3.07 -16.79 -25.84
CA LYS A 216 2.79 -16.32 -27.19
C LYS A 216 1.59 -15.40 -27.14
N ALA A 217 1.73 -14.19 -27.66
CA ALA A 217 0.67 -13.21 -27.77
C ALA A 217 -0.52 -13.81 -28.53
N VAL A 218 -1.71 -13.73 -27.93
CA VAL A 218 -2.98 -14.16 -28.49
C VAL A 218 -3.70 -12.97 -29.11
N TRP A 219 -3.63 -11.81 -28.45
CA TRP A 219 -4.30 -10.58 -28.87
C TRP A 219 -3.30 -9.51 -29.36
N PRO A 220 -3.72 -8.55 -30.22
CA PRO A 220 -2.83 -7.54 -30.79
C PRO A 220 -2.16 -6.61 -29.78
N ASN A 221 -2.70 -6.51 -28.57
CA ASN A 221 -2.19 -5.69 -27.47
C ASN A 221 -1.25 -6.46 -26.52
N GLU A 222 -1.06 -7.76 -26.72
CA GLU A 222 -0.11 -8.59 -25.98
C GLU A 222 1.25 -8.63 -26.69
N PHE A 223 2.31 -9.01 -25.96
CA PHE A 223 3.60 -9.34 -26.56
C PHE A 223 4.05 -10.75 -26.18
N SER A 224 4.89 -11.34 -27.03
CA SER A 224 5.43 -12.67 -26.77
C SER A 224 6.78 -12.57 -26.04
N PHE A 225 7.04 -13.51 -25.15
CA PHE A 225 8.31 -13.62 -24.43
C PHE A 225 8.59 -15.08 -24.07
N GLU A 226 9.86 -15.40 -23.90
CA GLU A 226 10.32 -16.72 -23.51
C GLU A 226 10.66 -16.79 -22.02
N ARG A 227 10.65 -18.00 -21.48
CA ARG A 227 11.10 -18.25 -20.11
C ARG A 227 12.54 -17.75 -19.94
N GLY A 228 12.75 -16.90 -18.95
CA GLY A 228 14.04 -16.27 -18.64
C GLY A 228 14.14 -14.82 -19.06
N ASP A 229 13.27 -14.34 -19.95
CA ASP A 229 13.28 -12.94 -20.40
C ASP A 229 13.00 -11.98 -19.23
N ILE A 230 13.62 -10.80 -19.31
CA ILE A 230 13.49 -9.75 -18.31
C ILE A 230 12.47 -8.74 -18.81
N ILE A 231 11.40 -8.57 -18.03
CA ILE A 231 10.28 -7.68 -18.36
C ILE A 231 10.34 -6.47 -17.45
N SER A 232 10.45 -5.28 -18.04
CA SER A 232 10.25 -4.01 -17.34
C SER A 232 8.76 -3.79 -17.13
N THR A 233 8.33 -3.77 -15.86
CA THR A 233 6.92 -3.66 -15.49
C THR A 233 6.49 -2.20 -15.42
N ALA A 234 5.39 -1.87 -16.10
CA ALA A 234 4.77 -0.55 -16.00
C ALA A 234 3.61 -0.55 -14.99
N GLY A 235 2.88 -1.65 -14.88
CA GLY A 235 1.78 -1.78 -13.91
C GLY A 235 0.98 -3.08 -14.08
N ASN A 236 0.03 -3.29 -13.16
CA ASN A 236 -0.91 -4.41 -13.17
C ASN A 236 -2.31 -3.85 -13.41
N HIS A 237 -3.09 -4.48 -14.29
CA HIS A 237 -4.46 -4.05 -14.59
C HIS A 237 -5.51 -4.64 -13.64
N TRP A 238 -5.10 -5.53 -12.74
CA TRP A 238 -5.94 -6.21 -11.76
C TRP A 238 -7.06 -7.08 -12.39
N ASP A 239 -6.84 -7.52 -13.63
CA ASP A 239 -7.74 -8.37 -14.43
C ASP A 239 -7.08 -9.70 -14.87
N GLY A 240 -5.90 -10.00 -14.32
CA GLY A 240 -5.06 -11.13 -14.70
C GLY A 240 -3.93 -10.78 -15.68
N PHE A 241 -3.92 -9.55 -16.21
CA PHE A 241 -2.87 -9.03 -17.07
C PHE A 241 -2.11 -7.86 -16.44
N SER A 242 -0.83 -7.77 -16.79
CA SER A 242 0.06 -6.64 -16.50
C SER A 242 0.49 -5.99 -17.81
N ARG A 243 0.99 -4.76 -17.74
CA ARG A 243 1.58 -4.04 -18.87
C ARG A 243 3.06 -3.82 -18.63
N GLY A 244 3.87 -4.00 -19.67
CA GLY A 244 5.32 -3.84 -19.58
C GLY A 244 6.00 -3.93 -20.94
N SER A 245 7.32 -4.05 -20.91
CA SER A 245 8.15 -4.24 -22.10
C SER A 245 9.24 -5.28 -21.86
N ASP A 246 9.48 -6.11 -22.86
CA ASP A 246 10.59 -7.06 -22.87
C ASP A 246 11.90 -6.33 -23.14
N ASN A 247 12.88 -6.48 -22.25
CA ASN A 247 14.17 -5.83 -22.36
C ASN A 247 15.05 -6.45 -23.47
N THR A 248 14.77 -7.68 -23.92
CA THR A 248 15.54 -8.38 -24.94
C THR A 248 15.19 -7.92 -26.35
N ASN A 249 13.90 -7.81 -26.65
CA ASN A 249 13.42 -7.51 -28.01
C ASN A 249 12.73 -6.13 -28.14
N GLY A 250 12.51 -5.42 -27.03
CA GLY A 250 11.91 -4.09 -26.99
C GLY A 250 10.39 -4.06 -27.25
N GLN A 251 9.73 -5.22 -27.39
CA GLN A 251 8.29 -5.28 -27.53
C GLN A 251 7.61 -4.85 -26.24
N SER A 252 6.46 -4.19 -26.37
CA SER A 252 5.66 -3.73 -25.24
C SER A 252 4.19 -4.07 -25.46
N GLY A 253 3.48 -4.29 -24.36
CA GLY A 253 2.08 -4.71 -24.40
C GLY A 253 1.64 -5.33 -23.08
N LEU A 254 0.54 -6.06 -23.17
CA LEU A 254 0.00 -6.85 -22.07
C LEU A 254 0.66 -8.22 -21.99
N TYR A 255 0.73 -8.76 -20.78
CA TYR A 255 1.14 -10.12 -20.51
C TYR A 255 0.40 -10.68 -19.29
N PRO A 256 0.15 -12.00 -19.22
CA PRO A 256 -0.49 -12.59 -18.06
C PRO A 256 0.38 -12.46 -16.80
N SER A 257 -0.14 -11.83 -15.75
CA SER A 257 0.64 -11.48 -14.54
C SER A 257 1.19 -12.70 -13.79
N TYR A 258 0.57 -13.87 -13.94
CA TYR A 258 1.00 -15.10 -13.26
C TYR A 258 2.23 -15.78 -13.89
N LYS A 259 2.67 -15.32 -15.07
CA LYS A 259 3.78 -15.93 -15.82
C LYS A 259 5.16 -15.38 -15.49
N VAL A 260 5.23 -14.49 -14.50
CA VAL A 260 6.43 -13.75 -14.13
C VAL A 260 6.69 -13.85 -12.63
N GLU A 261 7.95 -13.68 -12.24
CA GLU A 261 8.37 -13.52 -10.85
C GLU A 261 9.09 -12.18 -10.66
N GLU A 262 9.00 -11.62 -9.46
CA GLU A 262 9.68 -10.37 -9.09
C GLU A 262 11.20 -10.54 -9.05
N ILE A 263 11.95 -9.61 -9.65
CA ILE A 263 13.40 -9.54 -9.48
C ILE A 263 13.71 -8.54 -8.37
N VAL A 264 14.10 -9.05 -7.22
CA VAL A 264 14.50 -8.22 -6.08
C VAL A 264 15.88 -7.62 -6.34
N ASN A 265 15.95 -6.29 -6.37
CA ASN A 265 17.20 -5.56 -6.50
C ASN A 265 17.98 -5.64 -5.17
N ILE A 266 19.24 -6.06 -5.23
CA ILE A 266 20.11 -6.21 -4.05
C ILE A 266 21.31 -5.29 -4.20
N ALA A 267 21.65 -4.58 -3.12
CA ALA A 267 22.75 -3.63 -3.09
C ALA A 267 23.66 -3.85 -1.88
N LYS A 268 24.97 -3.71 -2.09
CA LYS A 268 25.98 -3.80 -1.04
C LYS A 268 26.02 -2.53 -0.18
N MET A 269 25.13 -2.45 0.80
CA MET A 269 25.07 -1.36 1.78
C MET A 269 26.04 -1.61 2.94
N TYR A 270 26.39 -0.57 3.70
CA TYR A 270 27.22 -0.75 4.90
C TYR A 270 26.42 -1.46 5.99
N ALA A 271 26.93 -2.58 6.51
CA ALA A 271 26.24 -3.43 7.47
C ALA A 271 26.39 -2.97 8.93
N TYR A 272 27.10 -1.86 9.19
CA TYR A 272 27.35 -1.32 10.53
C TYR A 272 27.82 -2.37 11.56
N PRO A 273 28.93 -3.11 11.30
CA PRO A 273 29.38 -4.21 12.15
C PRO A 273 29.77 -3.76 13.57
N ASP A 274 30.06 -2.47 13.74
CA ASP A 274 30.43 -1.86 15.03
C ASP A 274 29.22 -1.57 15.92
N ILE A 275 27.99 -1.72 15.40
CA ILE A 275 26.76 -1.58 16.18
C ILE A 275 26.41 -2.95 16.76
N HIS A 276 26.62 -3.09 18.07
CA HIS A 276 26.09 -4.20 18.83
C HIS A 276 24.74 -3.80 19.41
N ILE A 277 23.67 -4.48 18.99
CA ILE A 277 22.37 -4.35 19.63
C ILE A 277 22.46 -5.19 20.91
N GLU A 278 22.46 -4.55 22.07
CA GLU A 278 22.20 -5.26 23.32
C GLU A 278 20.78 -5.81 23.23
N ASP A 279 20.63 -7.14 23.28
CA ASP A 279 19.33 -7.79 23.39
C ASP A 279 18.70 -7.37 24.72
N ASN A 280 17.94 -6.28 24.71
CA ASN A 280 17.03 -5.94 25.79
C ASN A 280 15.80 -6.84 25.65
N ASP A 281 15.98 -8.12 25.99
CA ASP A 281 14.89 -9.02 26.32
C ASP A 281 14.25 -8.53 27.65
N SER A 282 13.10 -7.88 27.52
CA SER A 282 12.12 -7.67 28.60
C SER A 282 10.72 -7.60 28.03
#